data_AF-A0A936D3Y3-F1
#
_entry.id   AF-A0A936D3Y3-F1
#
_cell.length_a   1.000
_cell.length_b   1.000
_cell.length_c   1.000
_cell.angle_alpha   90.00
_cell.angle_beta   90.00
_cell.angle_gamma   90.00
#
_symmetry.space_group_name_H-M   'P 1'
#
loop_
_entity.id
_entity.type
_entity.pdbx_description
1 polymer ?
#
loop_
_entity_poly.entity_id
_entity_poly.type
_entity_poly.pdbx_seq_one_letter_code
_entity_poly.pdbx_strand_id
1 'polypeptide(L)'
;MVKYKNTIIIFGILILVGLIDFYFLSIKRTDGNLISMSQVILKNESVNIATSNQVQKKAGTSNAAEEISSTSERPELPDSERTVFLNAVKMLSKESTKRIMGFQEEDYFEYSSYPEDVLTSFIKNGDVKAINYMADKYFNEGKYQDARPLYLEQTIRGGIGSAFKLFEISGKLSALAHKRGDKEAARIHDIEAISWLKVATLRGVPIWSSQLPAVKNGNLNHKAAQQFSIFEDLVNNAANQNLSTLEEERVKLGLGYFDNNEVIEIYEAQDVILNLARKYRLPSPHNDLN
;
A
#
# COMPACT_ATOMS: atom_id res chain seq x y z
N MET A 1 -25.42 -52.86 26.51
CA MET A 1 -25.52 -51.38 26.63
C MET A 1 -24.21 -50.70 27.05
N VAL A 2 -23.39 -51.28 27.94
CA VAL A 2 -22.15 -50.63 28.43
C VAL A 2 -21.08 -50.41 27.34
N LYS A 3 -20.94 -51.32 26.37
CA LYS A 3 -19.93 -51.21 25.30
C LYS A 3 -20.10 -49.97 24.40
N TYR A 4 -21.33 -49.51 24.18
CA TYR A 4 -21.59 -48.34 23.30
C TYR A 4 -21.31 -46.99 23.99
N LYS A 5 -21.38 -46.91 25.32
CA LYS A 5 -21.08 -45.67 26.04
C LYS A 5 -19.61 -45.25 25.88
N ASN A 6 -18.69 -46.20 25.92
CA ASN A 6 -17.26 -45.90 25.80
C ASN A 6 -16.89 -45.43 24.39
N THR A 7 -17.52 -46.00 23.36
CA THR A 7 -17.28 -45.58 21.96
C THR A 7 -17.73 -44.15 21.70
N ILE A 8 -18.87 -43.74 22.23
CA ILE A 8 -19.39 -42.37 22.07
C ILE A 8 -18.50 -41.34 22.77
N ILE A 9 -17.99 -41.67 23.97
CA ILE A 9 -17.09 -40.78 24.71
C ILE A 9 -15.76 -40.59 23.97
N ILE A 10 -15.17 -41.68 23.43
CA ILE A 10 -13.92 -41.61 22.66
C ILE A 10 -14.10 -40.76 21.40
N PHE A 11 -15.21 -40.93 20.68
CA PHE A 11 -15.51 -40.12 19.49
C PHE A 11 -15.68 -38.64 19.82
N GLY A 12 -16.35 -38.31 20.94
CA GLY A 12 -16.50 -36.93 21.40
C GLY A 12 -15.17 -36.26 21.74
N ILE A 13 -14.25 -37.00 22.37
CA ILE A 13 -12.90 -36.50 22.68
C ILE A 13 -12.09 -36.25 21.40
N LEU A 14 -12.14 -37.16 20.42
CA LEU A 14 -11.42 -36.99 19.16
C LEU A 14 -11.91 -35.79 18.34
N ILE A 15 -13.22 -35.55 18.32
CA ILE A 15 -13.80 -34.35 17.68
C ILE A 15 -13.34 -33.08 18.41
N LEU A 16 -13.34 -33.08 19.74
CA LEU A 16 -12.90 -31.93 20.53
C LEU A 16 -11.42 -31.61 20.29
N VAL A 17 -10.55 -32.63 20.26
CA VAL A 17 -9.13 -32.46 19.95
C VAL A 17 -8.93 -31.92 18.54
N GLY A 18 -9.66 -32.45 17.55
CA GLY A 18 -9.60 -31.94 16.17
C GLY A 18 -10.07 -30.49 16.03
N LEU A 19 -11.08 -30.07 16.78
CA LEU A 19 -11.54 -28.68 16.82
C LEU A 19 -10.53 -27.76 17.51
N ILE A 20 -9.88 -28.22 18.57
CA ILE A 20 -8.82 -27.48 19.27
C ILE A 20 -7.60 -27.32 18.34
N ASP A 21 -7.16 -28.37 17.67
CA ASP A 21 -6.05 -28.32 16.72
C ASP A 21 -6.38 -27.41 15.53
N PHE A 22 -7.60 -27.50 14.98
CA PHE A 22 -8.06 -26.60 13.91
C PHE A 22 -8.09 -25.13 14.37
N TYR A 23 -8.54 -24.87 15.60
CA TYR A 23 -8.52 -23.53 16.21
C TYR A 23 -7.09 -23.00 16.35
N PHE A 24 -6.15 -23.80 16.87
CA PHE A 24 -4.74 -23.40 16.96
C PHE A 24 -4.04 -23.25 15.60
N LEU A 25 -4.38 -24.06 14.60
CA LEU A 25 -3.91 -23.91 13.22
C LEU A 25 -4.45 -22.64 12.57
N SER A 26 -5.71 -22.28 12.84
CA SER A 26 -6.30 -21.03 12.35
C SER A 26 -5.63 -19.79 12.95
N ILE A 27 -5.30 -19.83 14.25
CA ILE A 27 -4.56 -18.77 14.94
C ILE A 27 -3.11 -18.68 14.45
N LYS A 28 -2.42 -19.81 14.27
CA LYS A 28 -1.04 -19.81 13.71
C LYS A 28 -0.96 -19.27 12.29
N ARG A 29 -2.04 -19.36 11.50
CA ARG A 29 -2.09 -18.80 10.14
C ARG A 29 -2.28 -17.29 10.13
N THR A 30 -2.90 -16.72 11.17
CA THR A 30 -2.95 -15.26 11.40
C THR A 30 -1.71 -14.71 12.11
N ASP A 31 -0.98 -15.55 12.85
CA ASP A 31 0.18 -15.15 13.68
C ASP A 31 1.55 -15.43 13.00
N GLY A 32 1.58 -15.58 11.69
CA GLY A 32 2.83 -15.75 10.94
C GLY A 32 3.70 -14.50 11.00
N ASN A 33 4.49 -14.35 12.06
CA ASN A 33 5.63 -13.44 12.30
C ASN A 33 5.49 -11.93 12.01
N LEU A 34 4.35 -11.46 11.50
CA LEU A 34 4.01 -10.04 11.50
C LEU A 34 3.58 -9.68 12.92
N ILE A 35 4.54 -9.15 13.71
CA ILE A 35 4.26 -8.49 14.99
C ILE A 35 3.01 -7.65 14.80
N SER A 36 1.96 -7.88 15.61
CA SER A 36 0.73 -7.14 15.41
C SER A 36 1.05 -5.65 15.55
N MET A 37 0.66 -4.84 14.57
CA MET A 37 0.93 -3.40 14.53
C MET A 37 0.56 -2.72 15.87
N SER A 38 -0.47 -3.24 16.53
CA SER A 38 -0.90 -2.85 17.87
C SER A 38 0.21 -3.01 18.93
N GLN A 39 0.95 -4.11 18.95
CA GLN A 39 2.05 -4.32 19.91
C GLN A 39 3.21 -3.34 19.69
N VAL A 40 3.49 -3.00 18.42
CA VAL A 40 4.51 -2.02 18.05
C VAL A 40 4.12 -0.62 18.51
N ILE A 41 2.91 -0.21 18.18
CA ILE A 41 2.39 1.13 18.51
C ILE A 41 2.38 1.30 20.04
N LEU A 42 1.86 0.30 20.77
CA LEU A 42 1.81 0.34 22.23
C LEU A 42 3.19 0.38 22.88
N LYS A 43 4.19 -0.33 22.32
CA LYS A 43 5.57 -0.30 22.82
C LYS A 43 6.23 1.07 22.59
N ASN A 44 6.01 1.68 21.43
CA ASN A 44 6.63 2.97 21.09
C ASN A 44 5.98 4.17 21.81
N GLU A 45 4.68 4.08 22.13
CA GLU A 45 4.02 5.11 22.96
C GLU A 45 4.61 5.22 24.36
N SER A 46 5.03 4.10 24.94
CA SER A 46 5.68 4.10 26.26
C SER A 46 7.02 4.86 26.28
N VAL A 47 7.68 4.96 25.13
CA VAL A 47 8.99 5.60 24.96
C VAL A 47 8.86 7.09 24.62
N ASN A 48 7.89 7.46 23.76
CA ASN A 48 7.77 8.83 23.24
C ASN A 48 7.13 9.84 24.21
N ILE A 49 6.36 9.40 25.23
CA ILE A 49 5.81 10.30 26.27
C ILE A 49 6.94 11.02 27.04
N ALA A 50 8.16 10.49 27.03
CA ALA A 50 9.30 11.09 27.71
C ALA A 50 9.99 12.24 26.96
N THR A 51 9.69 12.49 25.67
CA THR A 51 10.60 13.28 24.83
C THR A 51 9.92 14.02 23.69
N SER A 52 9.15 15.08 23.95
CA SER A 52 8.90 16.09 22.89
C SER A 52 8.34 17.40 23.44
N ASN A 53 9.15 18.45 23.36
CA ASN A 53 8.68 19.83 23.32
C ASN A 53 9.57 20.67 22.39
N GLN A 54 8.90 21.32 21.43
CA GLN A 54 9.23 22.57 20.72
C GLN A 54 9.57 22.55 19.21
N VAL A 55 8.85 23.48 18.56
CA VAL A 55 9.13 24.30 17.35
C VAL A 55 8.49 23.88 16.02
N GLN A 56 7.63 24.79 15.50
CA GLN A 56 7.27 24.95 14.08
C GLN A 56 7.10 26.43 13.71
N LYS A 57 7.50 26.79 12.47
CA LYS A 57 6.95 27.84 11.56
C LYS A 57 7.79 27.83 10.26
N LYS A 58 7.34 28.18 9.05
CA LYS A 58 6.09 28.21 8.27
C LYS A 58 6.53 28.68 6.87
N ALA A 59 6.09 28.08 5.77
CA ALA A 59 6.34 28.56 4.40
C ALA A 59 5.02 28.74 3.65
N GLY A 60 4.91 29.81 2.87
CA GLY A 60 3.73 30.18 2.09
C GLY A 60 3.96 30.01 0.58
N THR A 61 2.87 29.80 -0.16
CA THR A 61 2.85 29.68 -1.63
C THR A 61 1.80 30.62 -2.20
N SER A 62 2.11 31.27 -3.33
CA SER A 62 1.17 32.03 -4.15
C SER A 62 1.00 31.34 -5.50
N ASN A 63 -0.26 31.17 -5.95
CA ASN A 63 -0.59 30.78 -7.31
C ASN A 63 -1.38 31.91 -7.96
N ALA A 64 -0.94 32.34 -9.14
CA ALA A 64 -1.74 33.12 -10.07
C ALA A 64 -1.93 32.26 -11.34
N ALA A 65 -3.18 31.98 -11.70
CA ALA A 65 -3.55 31.30 -12.93
C ALA A 65 -4.05 32.34 -13.92
N GLU A 66 -3.48 32.35 -15.11
CA GLU A 66 -3.81 33.28 -16.20
C GLU A 66 -4.54 32.49 -17.31
N GLU A 67 -5.74 32.93 -17.67
CA GLU A 67 -6.55 32.40 -18.77
C GLU A 67 -6.00 32.86 -20.11
N ILE A 68 -5.73 31.94 -21.05
CA ILE A 68 -5.38 32.31 -22.43
C ILE A 68 -6.07 31.44 -23.49
N SER A 69 -6.65 32.21 -24.42
CA SER A 69 -7.33 31.94 -25.69
C SER A 69 -6.69 30.90 -26.63
N SER A 70 -7.57 30.18 -27.33
CA SER A 70 -7.29 29.11 -28.29
C SER A 70 -7.12 29.63 -29.73
N THR A 71 -5.88 29.77 -30.18
CA THR A 71 -5.56 29.79 -31.63
C THR A 71 -4.46 28.78 -31.94
N SER A 72 -4.75 27.96 -32.94
CA SER A 72 -4.24 26.61 -33.18
C SER A 72 -3.01 26.58 -34.10
N GLU A 73 -1.83 26.73 -33.53
CA GLU A 73 -0.61 26.11 -34.07
C GLU A 73 0.08 25.39 -32.91
N ARG A 74 0.21 24.06 -33.02
CA ARG A 74 0.81 23.23 -31.98
C ARG A 74 2.30 23.55 -31.95
N PRO A 75 2.85 24.13 -30.87
CA PRO A 75 4.25 24.51 -30.85
C PRO A 75 5.14 23.26 -30.96
N GLU A 76 6.12 23.30 -31.85
CA GLU A 76 7.12 22.24 -31.96
C GLU A 76 8.10 22.29 -30.79
N LEU A 77 8.43 21.12 -30.25
CA LEU A 77 9.47 20.96 -29.22
C LEU A 77 10.86 21.22 -29.83
N PRO A 78 11.70 22.09 -29.23
CA PRO A 78 13.10 22.22 -29.61
C PRO A 78 13.83 20.87 -29.54
N ASP A 79 14.83 20.65 -30.39
CA ASP A 79 15.54 19.35 -30.50
C ASP A 79 16.15 18.87 -29.18
N SER A 80 16.67 19.80 -28.36
CA SER A 80 17.22 19.50 -27.04
C SER A 80 16.16 18.91 -26.10
N GLU A 81 14.95 19.47 -26.11
CA GLU A 81 13.85 19.04 -25.26
C GLU A 81 13.10 17.84 -25.84
N ARG A 82 13.09 17.68 -27.17
CA ARG A 82 12.62 16.48 -27.84
C ARG A 82 13.41 15.25 -27.40
N THR A 83 14.74 15.38 -27.29
CA THR A 83 15.60 14.27 -26.82
C THR A 83 15.28 13.89 -25.37
N VAL A 84 15.13 14.88 -24.50
CA VAL A 84 14.74 14.69 -23.09
C VAL A 84 13.37 14.01 -22.99
N PHE A 85 12.39 14.48 -23.77
CA PHE A 85 11.05 13.89 -23.85
C PHE A 85 11.08 12.43 -24.31
N LEU A 86 11.80 12.11 -25.39
CA LEU A 86 11.89 10.75 -25.91
C LEU A 86 12.55 9.79 -24.92
N ASN A 87 13.58 10.24 -24.19
CA ASN A 87 14.20 9.45 -23.12
C ASN A 87 13.21 9.19 -21.99
N ALA A 88 12.46 10.21 -21.55
CA ALA A 88 11.43 10.05 -20.54
C ALA A 88 10.32 9.08 -20.99
N VAL A 89 9.83 9.19 -22.23
CA VAL A 89 8.84 8.26 -22.81
C VAL A 89 9.38 6.83 -22.86
N LYS A 90 10.66 6.64 -23.21
CA LYS A 90 11.31 5.33 -23.20
C LYS A 90 11.36 4.74 -21.77
N MET A 91 11.65 5.57 -20.77
CA MET A 91 11.61 5.13 -19.36
C MET A 91 10.19 4.76 -18.91
N LEU A 92 9.16 5.49 -19.38
CA LEU A 92 7.74 5.16 -19.18
C LEU A 92 7.21 4.07 -20.10
N SER A 93 8.07 3.33 -20.79
CA SER A 93 7.61 2.18 -21.56
C SER A 93 6.75 1.26 -20.70
N LYS A 94 5.72 0.68 -21.32
CA LYS A 94 4.70 -0.17 -20.67
C LYS A 94 5.32 -1.18 -19.70
N GLU A 95 6.48 -1.74 -20.02
CA GLU A 95 7.16 -2.73 -19.18
C GLU A 95 7.78 -2.18 -17.88
N SER A 96 8.39 -0.99 -17.90
CA SER A 96 8.93 -0.38 -16.68
C SER A 96 7.79 0.02 -15.74
N THR A 97 6.72 0.59 -16.29
CA THR A 97 5.53 0.93 -15.49
C THR A 97 4.82 -0.31 -14.95
N LYS A 98 4.71 -1.39 -15.75
CA LYS A 98 4.14 -2.68 -15.30
C LYS A 98 4.90 -3.26 -14.12
N ARG A 99 6.25 -3.29 -14.18
CA ARG A 99 7.08 -3.85 -13.10
C ARG A 99 6.89 -3.12 -11.78
N ILE A 100 6.73 -1.80 -11.82
CA ILE A 100 6.68 -0.98 -10.60
C ILE A 100 5.25 -0.86 -10.06
N MET A 101 4.28 -0.55 -10.92
CA MET A 101 2.89 -0.29 -10.52
C MET A 101 2.10 -1.57 -10.28
N GLY A 102 2.57 -2.71 -10.79
CA GLY A 102 2.12 -4.03 -10.39
C GLY A 102 0.98 -4.64 -11.21
N PHE A 103 0.34 -3.92 -12.14
CA PHE A 103 -0.66 -4.52 -13.04
C PHE A 103 -1.21 -3.59 -14.14
N GLN A 104 -1.81 -4.16 -15.20
CA GLN A 104 -2.71 -3.49 -16.15
C GLN A 104 -4.02 -4.28 -16.32
N GLU A 105 -5.10 -3.62 -16.74
CA GLU A 105 -6.44 -4.25 -16.90
C GLU A 105 -6.43 -5.49 -17.79
N GLU A 106 -5.56 -5.55 -18.81
CA GLU A 106 -5.41 -6.68 -19.71
C GLU A 106 -5.06 -7.98 -18.97
N ASP A 107 -4.18 -7.90 -17.96
CA ASP A 107 -3.81 -9.06 -17.14
C ASP A 107 -4.98 -9.50 -16.24
N TYR A 108 -5.94 -8.62 -15.94
CA TYR A 108 -7.08 -8.93 -15.06
C TYR A 108 -8.04 -9.92 -15.72
N PHE A 109 -8.24 -9.77 -17.03
CA PHE A 109 -9.17 -10.61 -17.78
C PHE A 109 -8.71 -12.07 -17.80
N GLU A 110 -7.42 -12.33 -18.02
CA GLU A 110 -6.88 -13.69 -18.04
C GLU A 110 -7.09 -14.40 -16.70
N TYR A 111 -6.70 -13.75 -15.59
CA TYR A 111 -6.76 -14.36 -14.27
C TYR A 111 -8.19 -14.56 -13.75
N SER A 112 -9.14 -13.75 -14.24
CA SER A 112 -10.56 -13.88 -13.89
C SER A 112 -11.22 -15.19 -14.34
N SER A 113 -10.61 -15.87 -15.31
CA SER A 113 -11.11 -17.14 -15.84
C SER A 113 -10.64 -18.37 -15.05
N TYR A 114 -9.59 -18.24 -14.23
CA TYR A 114 -9.04 -19.35 -13.48
C TYR A 114 -9.85 -19.63 -12.20
N PRO A 115 -10.03 -20.91 -11.82
CA PRO A 115 -10.61 -21.24 -10.53
C PRO A 115 -9.64 -20.90 -9.39
N GLU A 116 -10.19 -20.72 -8.18
CA GLU A 116 -9.46 -20.19 -7.03
C GLU A 116 -8.31 -21.10 -6.53
N ASP A 117 -8.44 -22.41 -6.70
CA ASP A 117 -7.39 -23.38 -6.37
C ASP A 117 -6.19 -23.27 -7.32
N VAL A 118 -6.45 -23.02 -8.61
CA VAL A 118 -5.41 -22.73 -9.61
C VAL A 118 -4.72 -21.40 -9.27
N LEU A 119 -5.46 -20.35 -8.98
CA LEU A 119 -4.89 -19.05 -8.54
C LEU A 119 -4.04 -19.22 -7.28
N THR A 120 -4.51 -20.02 -6.32
CA THR A 120 -3.75 -20.34 -5.10
C THR A 120 -2.43 -21.05 -5.43
N SER A 121 -2.42 -21.92 -6.43
CA SER A 121 -1.19 -22.59 -6.88
C SER A 121 -0.20 -21.61 -7.51
N PHE A 122 -0.68 -20.64 -8.30
CA PHE A 122 0.14 -19.58 -8.88
C PHE A 122 0.73 -18.68 -7.79
N ILE A 123 -0.08 -18.29 -6.80
CA ILE A 123 0.37 -17.51 -5.63
C ILE A 123 1.47 -18.25 -4.86
N LYS A 124 1.32 -19.55 -4.60
CA LYS A 124 2.35 -20.37 -3.93
C LYS A 124 3.66 -20.43 -4.70
N ASN A 125 3.58 -20.37 -6.03
CA ASN A 125 4.75 -20.31 -6.91
C ASN A 125 5.30 -18.88 -7.10
N GLY A 126 4.71 -17.90 -6.42
CA GLY A 126 5.17 -16.51 -6.43
C GLY A 126 4.71 -15.69 -7.63
N ASP A 127 3.64 -16.11 -8.32
CA ASP A 127 3.05 -15.35 -9.40
C ASP A 127 2.39 -14.06 -8.87
N VAL A 128 3.08 -12.94 -9.10
CA VAL A 128 2.66 -11.60 -8.67
C VAL A 128 1.31 -11.20 -9.27
N LYS A 129 1.00 -11.66 -10.49
CA LYS A 129 -0.26 -11.34 -11.16
C LYS A 129 -1.43 -12.04 -10.48
N ALA A 130 -1.27 -13.32 -10.14
CA ALA A 130 -2.25 -14.07 -9.37
C ALA A 130 -2.48 -13.47 -7.98
N ILE A 131 -1.39 -13.07 -7.31
CA ILE A 131 -1.44 -12.40 -6.00
C ILE A 131 -2.28 -11.13 -6.11
N ASN A 132 -1.97 -10.27 -7.08
CA ASN A 132 -2.68 -8.99 -7.26
C ASN A 132 -4.16 -9.22 -7.58
N TYR A 133 -4.47 -10.07 -8.56
CA TYR A 133 -5.84 -10.37 -8.94
C TYR A 133 -6.69 -10.84 -7.74
N MET A 134 -6.16 -11.78 -6.96
CA MET A 134 -6.87 -12.32 -5.81
C MET A 134 -6.99 -11.30 -4.66
N ALA A 135 -5.98 -10.44 -4.47
CA ALA A 135 -6.02 -9.33 -3.53
C ALA A 135 -7.10 -8.31 -3.89
N ASP A 136 -7.17 -7.89 -5.16
CA ASP A 136 -8.18 -6.97 -5.69
C ASP A 136 -9.58 -7.57 -5.58
N LYS A 137 -9.75 -8.86 -5.94
CA LYS A 137 -11.02 -9.58 -5.77
C LYS A 137 -11.51 -9.51 -4.33
N TYR A 138 -10.67 -9.88 -3.36
CA TYR A 138 -11.03 -9.85 -1.94
C TYR A 138 -11.27 -8.44 -1.43
N PHE A 139 -10.49 -7.46 -1.88
CA PHE A 139 -10.70 -6.07 -1.52
C PHE A 139 -12.08 -5.57 -2.00
N ASN A 140 -12.45 -5.85 -3.24
CA ASN A 140 -13.72 -5.46 -3.84
C ASN A 140 -14.92 -6.16 -3.19
N GLU A 141 -14.74 -7.39 -2.70
CA GLU A 141 -15.74 -8.12 -1.90
C GLU A 141 -15.84 -7.63 -0.44
N GLY A 142 -15.02 -6.66 -0.02
CA GLY A 142 -14.97 -6.18 1.37
C GLY A 142 -14.29 -7.13 2.35
N LYS A 143 -13.62 -8.17 1.84
CA LYS A 143 -12.84 -9.16 2.61
C LYS A 143 -11.43 -8.62 2.89
N TYR A 144 -11.36 -7.48 3.57
CA TYR A 144 -10.10 -6.76 3.79
C TYR A 144 -9.04 -7.58 4.55
N GLN A 145 -9.46 -8.47 5.45
CA GLN A 145 -8.55 -9.35 6.19
C GLN A 145 -7.90 -10.41 5.29
N ASP A 146 -8.61 -10.86 4.25
CA ASP A 146 -8.07 -11.84 3.28
C ASP A 146 -7.22 -11.14 2.20
N ALA A 147 -7.58 -9.90 1.83
CA ALA A 147 -6.83 -9.10 0.86
C ALA A 147 -5.47 -8.61 1.40
N ARG A 148 -5.43 -8.18 2.67
CA ARG A 148 -4.22 -7.60 3.30
C ARG A 148 -2.95 -8.45 3.16
N PRO A 149 -2.94 -9.76 3.51
CA PRO A 149 -1.73 -10.58 3.37
C PRO A 149 -1.27 -10.73 1.93
N LEU A 150 -2.18 -10.70 0.95
CA LEU A 150 -1.82 -10.77 -0.47
C LEU A 150 -1.15 -9.48 -0.94
N TYR A 151 -1.65 -8.30 -0.54
CA TYR A 151 -0.97 -7.04 -0.85
C TYR A 151 0.37 -6.89 -0.13
N LEU A 152 0.52 -7.46 1.07
CA LEU A 152 1.84 -7.55 1.72
C LEU A 152 2.81 -8.37 0.88
N GLU A 153 2.42 -9.59 0.46
CA GLU A 153 3.23 -10.45 -0.40
C GLU A 153 3.60 -9.74 -1.72
N GLN A 154 2.65 -9.04 -2.35
CA GLN A 154 2.92 -8.26 -3.56
C GLN A 154 3.92 -7.13 -3.30
N THR A 155 3.83 -6.45 -2.15
CA THR A 155 4.79 -5.41 -1.75
C THR A 155 6.19 -5.99 -1.56
N ILE A 156 6.31 -7.15 -0.88
CA ILE A 156 7.56 -7.88 -0.68
C ILE A 156 8.20 -8.20 -2.03
N ARG A 157 7.39 -8.63 -3.01
CA ARG A 157 7.86 -8.96 -4.37
C ARG A 157 8.22 -7.75 -5.22
N GLY A 158 7.94 -6.54 -4.75
CA GLY A 158 8.39 -5.29 -5.35
C GLY A 158 7.28 -4.38 -5.83
N GLY A 159 6.03 -4.86 -5.88
CA GLY A 159 4.87 -4.09 -6.35
C GLY A 159 4.56 -2.93 -5.42
N ILE A 160 4.96 -1.72 -5.81
CA ILE A 160 4.85 -0.54 -4.95
C ILE A 160 3.41 -0.02 -4.82
N GLY A 161 2.58 -0.26 -5.85
CA GLY A 161 1.15 0.08 -5.86
C GLY A 161 0.38 -0.62 -4.72
N SER A 162 0.82 -1.81 -4.31
CA SER A 162 0.22 -2.57 -3.21
C SER A 162 0.34 -1.88 -1.86
N ALA A 163 1.36 -1.03 -1.64
CA ALA A 163 1.44 -0.22 -0.43
C ALA A 163 0.28 0.79 -0.34
N PHE A 164 -0.18 1.32 -1.49
CA PHE A 164 -1.38 2.15 -1.52
C PHE A 164 -2.64 1.35 -1.19
N LYS A 165 -2.75 0.12 -1.70
CA LYS A 165 -3.85 -0.79 -1.35
C LYS A 165 -3.87 -1.15 0.14
N LEU A 166 -2.71 -1.30 0.77
CA LEU A 166 -2.59 -1.46 2.23
C LEU A 166 -3.05 -0.21 2.99
N PHE A 167 -2.72 0.99 2.49
CA PHE A 167 -3.30 2.24 3.02
C PHE A 167 -4.83 2.23 2.94
N GLU A 168 -5.41 1.88 1.78
CA GLU A 168 -6.85 1.84 1.58
C GLU A 168 -7.53 0.83 2.53
N ILE A 169 -6.96 -0.38 2.65
CA ILE A 169 -7.45 -1.41 3.58
C ILE A 169 -7.46 -0.89 5.01
N SER A 170 -6.34 -0.33 5.48
CA SER A 170 -6.25 0.19 6.85
C SER A 170 -7.23 1.34 7.07
N GLY A 171 -7.44 2.22 6.08
CA GLY A 171 -8.47 3.25 6.13
C GLY A 171 -9.90 2.68 6.25
N LYS A 172 -10.23 1.60 5.51
CA LYS A 172 -11.52 0.91 5.64
C LYS A 172 -11.69 0.26 7.01
N LEU A 173 -10.64 -0.39 7.53
CA LEU A 173 -10.65 -0.99 8.86
C LEU A 173 -10.81 0.05 9.97
N SER A 174 -10.15 1.21 9.85
CA SER A 174 -10.34 2.35 10.73
C SER A 174 -11.81 2.82 10.74
N ALA A 175 -12.40 3.02 9.55
CA ALA A 175 -13.79 3.42 9.45
C ALA A 175 -14.77 2.40 10.08
N LEU A 176 -14.50 1.10 9.93
CA LEU A 176 -15.28 0.03 10.57
C LEU A 176 -15.12 0.04 12.10
N ALA A 177 -13.92 0.26 12.63
CA ALA A 177 -13.66 0.39 14.05
C ALA A 177 -14.38 1.60 14.65
N HIS A 178 -14.34 2.75 13.96
CA HIS A 178 -15.11 3.93 14.34
C HIS A 178 -16.62 3.66 14.41
N LYS A 179 -17.19 2.97 13.41
CA LYS A 179 -18.62 2.59 13.41
C LYS A 179 -19.00 1.70 14.60
N ARG A 180 -18.06 0.89 15.11
CA ARG A 180 -18.25 0.04 16.29
C ARG A 180 -18.00 0.77 17.62
N GLY A 181 -17.55 2.03 17.57
CA GLY A 181 -17.14 2.79 18.75
C GLY A 181 -15.78 2.41 19.32
N ASP A 182 -15.02 1.55 18.65
CA ASP A 182 -13.68 1.14 19.05
C ASP A 182 -12.66 2.18 18.59
N LYS A 183 -12.45 3.19 19.45
CA LYS A 183 -11.56 4.31 19.16
C LYS A 183 -10.10 3.90 19.06
N GLU A 184 -9.69 2.89 19.82
CA GLU A 184 -8.29 2.48 19.86
C GLU A 184 -7.92 1.68 18.61
N ALA A 185 -8.77 0.73 18.20
CA ALA A 185 -8.57 0.03 16.94
C ALA A 185 -8.60 1.00 15.74
N ALA A 186 -9.50 1.99 15.76
CA ALA A 186 -9.54 3.01 14.70
C ALA A 186 -8.21 3.79 14.61
N ARG A 187 -7.69 4.25 15.76
CA ARG A 187 -6.42 4.96 15.84
C ARG A 187 -5.24 4.11 15.34
N ILE A 188 -5.18 2.83 15.72
CA ILE A 188 -4.15 1.90 15.25
C ILE A 188 -4.20 1.79 13.72
N HIS A 189 -5.38 1.63 13.15
CA HIS A 189 -5.55 1.54 11.71
C HIS A 189 -5.27 2.85 10.97
N ASP A 190 -5.53 4.01 11.57
CA ASP A 190 -5.15 5.31 11.01
C ASP A 190 -3.61 5.45 10.93
N ILE A 191 -2.90 5.07 12.01
CA ILE A 191 -1.42 5.06 12.03
C ILE A 191 -0.91 4.10 10.95
N GLU A 192 -1.45 2.88 10.91
CA GLU A 192 -1.07 1.87 9.93
C GLU A 192 -1.29 2.36 8.50
N ALA A 193 -2.45 2.96 8.21
CA ALA A 193 -2.77 3.49 6.88
C ALA A 193 -1.70 4.47 6.40
N ILE A 194 -1.42 5.50 7.20
CA ILE A 194 -0.46 6.55 6.82
C ILE A 194 0.97 5.98 6.77
N SER A 195 1.29 5.01 7.63
CA SER A 195 2.58 4.33 7.58
C SER A 195 2.82 3.65 6.23
N TRP A 196 1.79 3.06 5.61
CA TRP A 196 1.92 2.44 4.27
C TRP A 196 2.15 3.46 3.16
N LEU A 197 1.52 4.65 3.24
CA LEU A 197 1.84 5.76 2.34
C LEU A 197 3.29 6.23 2.52
N LYS A 198 3.77 6.28 3.76
CA LYS A 198 5.15 6.63 4.07
C LYS A 198 6.13 5.56 3.54
N VAL A 199 5.80 4.27 3.63
CA VAL A 199 6.58 3.18 3.01
C VAL A 199 6.68 3.40 1.49
N ALA A 200 5.58 3.70 0.80
CA ALA A 200 5.62 4.00 -0.64
C ALA A 200 6.54 5.20 -0.96
N THR A 201 6.54 6.23 -0.10
CA THR A 201 7.42 7.39 -0.23
C THR A 201 8.89 7.01 -0.03
N LEU A 202 9.20 6.23 1.02
CA LEU A 202 10.55 5.72 1.28
C LEU A 202 11.06 4.83 0.15
N ARG A 203 10.16 4.20 -0.59
CA ARG A 203 10.44 3.42 -1.79
C ARG A 203 10.46 4.22 -3.10
N GLY A 204 10.47 5.54 -3.02
CA GLY A 204 10.71 6.41 -4.17
C GLY A 204 9.48 6.96 -4.88
N VAL A 205 8.27 6.82 -4.33
CA VAL A 205 7.06 7.43 -4.91
C VAL A 205 6.91 8.88 -4.40
N PRO A 206 7.13 9.92 -5.22
CA PRO A 206 7.15 11.31 -4.76
C PRO A 206 5.74 11.88 -4.50
N ILE A 207 4.73 11.39 -5.22
CA ILE A 207 3.37 11.96 -5.26
C ILE A 207 2.76 12.12 -3.86
N TRP A 208 3.06 11.20 -2.94
CA TRP A 208 2.37 11.12 -1.66
C TRP A 208 2.95 12.04 -0.58
N SER A 209 4.17 12.55 -0.77
CA SER A 209 4.74 13.59 0.10
C SER A 209 3.90 14.88 0.09
N SER A 210 3.28 15.18 -1.07
CA SER A 210 2.40 16.34 -1.26
C SER A 210 0.99 16.14 -0.70
N GLN A 211 0.51 14.89 -0.65
CA GLN A 211 -0.81 14.54 -0.11
C GLN A 211 -0.80 14.30 1.40
N LEU A 212 0.34 13.94 1.98
CA LEU A 212 0.52 13.88 3.43
C LEU A 212 -0.01 15.15 4.10
N PRO A 213 0.38 16.38 3.70
CA PRO A 213 -0.23 17.62 4.19
C PRO A 213 -1.76 17.72 4.06
N ALA A 214 -2.38 17.18 3.01
CA ALA A 214 -3.84 17.17 2.87
C ALA A 214 -4.49 16.18 3.86
N VAL A 215 -3.84 15.03 4.10
CA VAL A 215 -4.18 14.11 5.20
C VAL A 215 -4.00 14.80 6.56
N LYS A 216 -2.95 15.62 6.72
CA LYS A 216 -2.71 16.45 7.93
C LYS A 216 -3.81 17.50 8.15
N ASN A 217 -4.42 18.02 7.09
CA ASN A 217 -5.21 19.26 7.16
C ASN A 217 -6.74 19.12 7.07
N GLY A 218 -7.35 17.98 6.69
CA GLY A 218 -8.80 18.08 6.42
C GLY A 218 -9.71 16.86 6.29
N ASN A 219 -9.32 15.60 6.50
CA ASN A 219 -10.31 14.49 6.31
C ASN A 219 -10.19 13.27 7.24
N LEU A 220 -9.19 13.20 8.12
CA LEU A 220 -9.22 12.27 9.26
C LEU A 220 -9.82 13.03 10.44
N ASN A 221 -10.83 12.45 11.09
CA ASN A 221 -11.62 13.08 12.15
C ASN A 221 -10.76 13.95 13.08
N HIS A 222 -11.10 15.25 13.10
CA HIS A 222 -10.39 16.42 13.64
C HIS A 222 -9.72 16.33 15.04
N LYS A 223 -9.84 15.22 15.78
CA LYS A 223 -9.23 15.02 17.10
C LYS A 223 -7.81 14.47 17.07
N ALA A 224 -7.40 13.72 16.04
CA ALA A 224 -6.03 13.22 15.93
C ALA A 224 -5.00 14.35 15.67
N ALA A 225 -5.43 15.43 15.01
CA ALA A 225 -4.59 16.58 14.67
C ALA A 225 -4.05 17.38 15.89
N GLN A 226 -4.64 17.22 17.08
CA GLN A 226 -4.15 17.92 18.29
C GLN A 226 -2.93 17.24 18.93
N GLN A 227 -2.62 15.99 18.57
CA GLN A 227 -1.45 15.23 19.01
C GLN A 227 -0.48 14.95 17.86
N PHE A 228 -0.42 15.88 16.90
CA PHE A 228 0.19 15.65 15.61
C PHE A 228 1.67 15.22 15.66
N SER A 229 2.47 15.76 16.59
CA SER A 229 3.88 15.37 16.72
C SER A 229 4.04 13.92 17.20
N ILE A 230 3.31 13.52 18.25
CA ILE A 230 3.30 12.13 18.75
C ILE A 230 2.82 11.19 17.65
N PHE A 231 1.78 11.59 16.92
CA PHE A 231 1.24 10.82 15.82
C PHE A 231 2.24 10.67 14.66
N GLU A 232 2.98 11.73 14.31
CA GLU A 232 4.01 11.70 13.27
C GLU A 232 5.16 10.74 13.64
N ASP A 233 5.63 10.76 14.90
CA ASP A 233 6.65 9.82 15.37
C ASP A 233 6.17 8.36 15.31
N LEU A 234 4.91 8.10 15.73
CA LEU A 234 4.32 6.76 15.64
C LEU A 234 4.21 6.28 14.19
N VAL A 235 3.77 7.16 13.26
CA VAL A 235 3.70 6.86 11.83
C VAL A 235 5.08 6.58 11.25
N ASN A 236 6.08 7.40 11.58
CA ASN A 236 7.45 7.21 11.09
C ASN A 236 8.05 5.89 11.60
N ASN A 237 7.88 5.59 12.89
CA ASN A 237 8.33 4.34 13.48
C ASN A 237 7.63 3.13 12.85
N ALA A 238 6.31 3.21 12.68
CA ALA A 238 5.51 2.18 12.02
C ALA A 238 5.96 1.96 10.57
N ALA A 239 6.23 3.04 9.82
CA ALA A 239 6.66 2.96 8.42
C ALA A 239 8.05 2.33 8.28
N ASN A 240 9.01 2.75 9.13
CA ASN A 240 10.36 2.19 9.14
C ASN A 240 10.33 0.70 9.49
N GLN A 241 9.52 0.31 10.48
CA GLN A 241 9.36 -1.10 10.83
C GLN A 241 8.72 -1.90 9.69
N ASN A 242 7.65 -1.39 9.08
CA ASN A 242 7.02 -2.04 7.94
C ASN A 242 8.02 -2.24 6.80
N LEU A 243 8.82 -1.22 6.47
CA LEU A 243 9.85 -1.34 5.45
C LEU A 243 10.91 -2.38 5.81
N SER A 244 11.44 -2.36 7.04
CA SER A 244 12.40 -3.36 7.53
C SER A 244 11.85 -4.77 7.43
N THR A 245 10.59 -4.99 7.85
CA THR A 245 9.94 -6.30 7.74
C THR A 245 9.78 -6.74 6.30
N LEU A 246 9.38 -5.85 5.39
CA LEU A 246 9.29 -6.15 3.96
C LEU A 246 10.65 -6.54 3.36
N GLU A 247 11.72 -5.82 3.73
CA GLU A 247 13.08 -6.10 3.27
C GLU A 247 13.60 -7.44 3.81
N GLU A 248 13.37 -7.73 5.10
CA GLU A 248 13.72 -9.01 5.71
C GLU A 248 13.02 -10.19 5.03
N GLU A 249 11.71 -10.10 4.79
CA GLU A 249 10.96 -11.14 4.08
C GLU A 249 11.42 -11.28 2.62
N ARG A 250 11.72 -10.16 1.95
CA ARG A 250 12.26 -10.18 0.58
C ARG A 250 13.61 -10.90 0.50
N VAL A 251 14.49 -10.68 1.47
CA VAL A 251 15.78 -11.39 1.58
C VAL A 251 15.56 -12.88 1.84
N LYS A 252 14.59 -13.27 2.68
CA LYS A 252 14.24 -14.69 2.92
C LYS A 252 13.75 -15.39 1.64
N LEU A 253 13.09 -14.66 0.75
CA LEU A 253 12.66 -15.15 -0.57
C LEU A 253 13.78 -15.17 -1.62
N GLY A 254 15.00 -14.71 -1.31
CA GLY A 254 16.11 -14.64 -2.25
C GLY A 254 15.99 -13.51 -3.28
N LEU A 255 15.13 -12.52 -3.04
CA LEU A 255 14.85 -11.41 -3.97
C LEU A 255 15.74 -10.17 -3.72
N GLY A 256 16.62 -10.22 -2.72
CA GLY A 256 17.51 -9.11 -2.34
C GLY A 256 16.78 -7.94 -1.68
N TYR A 257 17.40 -6.76 -1.71
CA TYR A 257 16.78 -5.51 -1.23
C TYR A 257 15.94 -4.87 -2.33
N PHE A 258 15.14 -3.86 -1.99
CA PHE A 258 14.42 -3.08 -2.99
C PHE A 258 15.39 -2.20 -3.79
N ASP A 259 15.23 -2.18 -5.10
CA ASP A 259 15.83 -1.15 -5.95
C ASP A 259 14.83 0.00 -6.11
N ASN A 260 15.07 1.09 -5.39
CA ASN A 260 14.21 2.27 -5.42
C ASN A 260 14.64 3.27 -6.53
N ASN A 261 15.79 3.06 -7.19
CA ASN A 261 16.27 3.97 -8.23
C ASN A 261 15.36 3.89 -9.47
N GLU A 262 14.97 2.68 -9.90
CA GLU A 262 14.05 2.50 -11.04
C GLU A 262 12.71 3.22 -10.79
N VAL A 263 12.22 3.22 -9.54
CA VAL A 263 10.99 3.91 -9.16
C VAL A 263 11.17 5.42 -9.31
N ILE A 264 12.24 5.96 -8.75
CA ILE A 264 12.54 7.40 -8.79
C ILE A 264 12.68 7.86 -10.24
N GLU A 265 13.46 7.15 -11.05
CA GLU A 265 13.66 7.46 -12.46
C GLU A 265 12.35 7.48 -13.26
N ILE A 266 11.42 6.56 -12.99
CA ILE A 266 10.09 6.56 -13.63
C ILE A 266 9.32 7.83 -13.26
N TYR A 267 9.28 8.22 -11.98
CA TYR A 267 8.53 9.42 -11.60
C TYR A 267 9.19 10.70 -12.09
N GLU A 268 10.52 10.77 -12.10
CA GLU A 268 11.25 11.88 -12.71
C GLU A 268 10.93 11.99 -14.21
N ALA A 269 10.85 10.86 -14.92
CA ALA A 269 10.42 10.84 -16.32
C ALA A 269 8.97 11.34 -16.50
N GLN A 270 8.04 10.97 -15.60
CA GLN A 270 6.67 11.51 -15.62
C GLN A 270 6.66 13.03 -15.42
N ASP A 271 7.40 13.53 -14.43
CA ASP A 271 7.49 14.96 -14.14
C ASP A 271 8.08 15.74 -15.32
N VAL A 272 9.11 15.22 -15.97
CA VAL A 272 9.68 15.79 -17.20
C VAL A 272 8.61 15.91 -18.29
N ILE A 273 7.85 14.84 -18.54
CA ILE A 273 6.80 14.85 -19.56
C ILE A 273 5.70 15.84 -19.21
N LEU A 274 5.22 15.86 -17.96
CA LEU A 274 4.17 16.77 -17.51
C LEU A 274 4.60 18.23 -17.59
N ASN A 275 5.85 18.53 -17.23
CA ASN A 275 6.40 19.88 -17.30
C ASN A 275 6.57 20.35 -18.74
N LEU A 276 7.05 19.49 -19.65
CA LEU A 276 7.13 19.81 -21.08
C LEU A 276 5.73 19.97 -21.68
N ALA A 277 4.78 19.09 -21.35
CA ALA A 277 3.40 19.21 -21.81
C ALA A 277 2.78 20.54 -21.36
N ARG A 278 2.99 20.94 -20.10
CA ARG A 278 2.53 22.24 -19.58
C ARG A 278 3.20 23.41 -20.30
N LYS A 279 4.53 23.37 -20.45
CA LYS A 279 5.34 24.42 -21.09
C LYS A 279 4.90 24.68 -22.54
N TYR A 280 4.61 23.62 -23.29
CA TYR A 280 4.24 23.70 -24.71
C TYR A 280 2.73 23.56 -24.94
N ARG A 281 1.91 23.56 -23.89
CA ARG A 281 0.46 23.37 -23.96
C ARG A 281 0.09 22.13 -24.79
N LEU A 282 0.88 21.07 -24.68
CA LEU A 282 0.56 19.78 -25.30
C LEU A 282 -0.63 19.17 -24.56
N PRO A 283 -1.45 18.34 -25.24
CA PRO A 283 -2.46 17.54 -24.56
C PRO A 283 -1.81 16.79 -23.41
N SER A 284 -2.43 16.83 -22.24
CA SER A 284 -1.98 16.00 -21.13
C SER A 284 -2.05 14.54 -21.58
N PRO A 285 -0.96 13.76 -21.47
CA PRO A 285 -0.94 12.37 -21.91
C PRO A 285 -1.98 11.50 -21.19
N HIS A 286 -2.52 11.97 -20.05
CA HIS A 286 -3.57 11.26 -19.31
C HIS A 286 -4.93 11.21 -20.01
N ASN A 287 -5.20 12.04 -21.03
CA ASN A 287 -6.49 12.04 -21.70
C ASN A 287 -6.60 11.03 -22.86
N ASP A 288 -5.46 10.55 -23.38
CA ASP A 288 -5.40 9.67 -24.56
C ASP A 288 -4.88 8.25 -24.24
N LEU A 289 -4.61 7.93 -22.96
CA LEU A 289 -4.14 6.63 -22.49
C LEU A 289 -5.23 5.78 -21.80
N ASN A 290 -6.50 6.18 -21.89
CA ASN A 290 -7.66 5.39 -21.46
C ASN A 290 -8.33 4.71 -22.66
#